data_AF-A0AA35YN73-F1
#
_entry.id   AF-A0AA35YN73-F1
#
_cell.length_a   1.000
_cell.length_b   1.000
_cell.length_c   1.000
_cell.angle_alpha   90.00
_cell.angle_beta   90.00
_cell.angle_gamma   90.00
#
_symmetry.space_group_name_H-M   'P 1'
#
loop_
_entity.id
_entity.type
_entity.pdbx_description
1 polymer ?
#
loop_
_entity_poly.entity_id
_entity_poly.type
_entity_poly.pdbx_seq_one_letter_code
_entity_poly.pdbx_strand_id
1 'polypeptide(L)'
;MPKEKVDYDYYNVELFSSTTWQWREFQSVQLPSSVYPVSDEAVTSGGVVYFLLSNDTILRFDIYSEEHILIFTPSPINDFKPYASRLIKFHGKLGYFSISEDHLWAIWVFIQN
;
A
#
# COMPACT_ATOMS: atom_id res chain seq x y z
N MET A 1 23.64 -22.26 -4.05
CA MET A 1 22.86 -21.26 -4.80
C MET A 1 23.37 -19.89 -4.41
N PRO A 2 23.76 -19.01 -5.35
CA PRO A 2 24.12 -17.64 -4.99
C PRO A 2 22.86 -16.95 -4.45
N LYS A 3 22.99 -16.20 -3.34
CA LYS A 3 21.93 -15.27 -2.93
C LYS A 3 21.86 -14.20 -4.01
N GLU A 4 20.72 -14.08 -4.70
CA GLU A 4 20.48 -12.92 -5.55
C GLU A 4 20.66 -11.66 -4.71
N LYS A 5 21.49 -10.74 -5.24
CA LYS A 5 21.64 -9.42 -4.65
C LYS A 5 20.38 -8.65 -4.99
N VAL A 6 19.58 -8.31 -3.97
CA VAL A 6 18.40 -7.48 -4.14
C VAL A 6 18.90 -6.04 -4.28
N ASP A 7 18.67 -5.44 -5.44
CA ASP A 7 18.86 -4.02 -5.66
C ASP A 7 17.67 -3.23 -5.10
N TYR A 8 17.91 -1.99 -4.69
CA TYR A 8 16.93 -1.14 -4.03
C TYR A 8 16.86 0.24 -4.68
N ASP A 9 15.64 0.75 -4.79
CA ASP A 9 15.33 2.09 -5.23
C ASP A 9 14.84 2.93 -4.04
N TYR A 10 15.02 4.25 -4.15
CA TYR A 10 14.58 5.22 -3.15
C TYR A 10 13.46 6.09 -3.71
N TYR A 11 12.37 6.17 -2.97
CA TYR A 11 11.20 6.97 -3.30
C TYR A 11 11.08 8.11 -2.30
N ASN A 12 11.30 9.34 -2.77
CA ASN A 12 11.11 10.52 -1.93
C ASN A 12 9.62 10.90 -1.91
N VAL A 13 9.09 11.05 -0.70
CA VAL A 13 7.72 11.48 -0.44
C VAL A 13 7.77 12.91 0.07
N GLU A 14 6.99 13.77 -0.56
CA GLU A 14 6.81 15.16 -0.16
C GLU A 14 5.37 15.40 0.26
N LEU A 15 5.17 16.24 1.28
CA LEU A 15 3.84 16.68 1.71
C LEU A 15 3.65 18.15 1.39
N PHE A 16 2.53 18.43 0.74
CA PHE A 16 2.06 19.80 0.56
C PHE A 16 1.10 20.19 1.67
N SER A 17 1.39 21.30 2.35
CA SER A 17 0.50 21.88 3.33
C SER A 17 -0.30 23.02 2.71
N SER A 18 -1.64 22.92 2.72
CA SER A 18 -2.52 24.00 2.27
C SER A 18 -2.59 25.18 3.25
N THR A 19 -2.18 24.99 4.50
CA THR A 19 -2.18 26.05 5.52
C THR A 19 -0.97 26.96 5.40
N THR A 20 0.20 26.38 5.11
CA THR A 20 1.45 27.13 4.92
C THR A 20 1.78 27.37 3.45
N TRP A 21 1.06 26.70 2.53
CA TRP A 21 1.26 26.74 1.08
C TRP A 21 2.68 26.35 0.64
N GLN A 22 3.24 25.33 1.30
CA GLN A 22 4.61 24.89 1.11
C GLN A 22 4.68 23.37 0.94
N TRP A 23 5.57 22.94 0.06
CA TRP A 23 6.06 21.56 0.04
C TRP A 23 7.11 21.39 1.12
N ARG A 24 7.10 20.23 1.76
CA ARG A 24 8.21 19.77 2.59
C ARG A 24 8.53 18.33 2.24
N GLU A 25 9.81 17.99 2.33
CA GLU A 25 10.21 16.59 2.36
C GLU A 25 9.58 15.91 3.58
N PHE A 26 9.01 14.74 3.37
CA PHE A 26 8.38 13.94 4.42
C PHE A 26 9.24 12.74 4.75
N GLN A 27 9.52 11.89 3.77
CA GLN A 27 10.33 10.70 4.00
C GLN A 27 10.92 10.14 2.70
N SER A 28 12.09 9.52 2.77
CA SER A 28 12.60 8.65 1.71
C SER A 28 12.32 7.19 2.07
N VAL A 29 11.59 6.49 1.21
CA VAL A 29 11.26 5.06 1.37
C VAL A 29 12.15 4.24 0.47
N GLN A 30 12.80 3.23 1.06
CA GLN A 30 13.60 2.27 0.33
C GLN A 30 12.74 1.04 0.02
N LEU A 31 12.59 0.71 -1.27
CA LEU A 31 11.91 -0.50 -1.72
C LEU A 31 12.85 -1.31 -2.62
N PRO A 32 12.70 -2.65 -2.70
CA PRO A 32 13.38 -3.42 -3.73
C PRO A 32 13.05 -2.86 -5.12
N SER A 33 14.02 -2.79 -6.04
CA SER A 33 13.82 -2.13 -7.35
C SER A 33 12.74 -2.77 -8.23
N SER A 34 12.30 -4.00 -7.94
CA SER A 34 11.17 -4.66 -8.59
C SER A 34 9.80 -4.33 -7.98
N VAL A 35 9.79 -3.60 -6.87
CA VAL A 35 8.61 -3.29 -6.06
C VAL A 35 8.26 -1.81 -6.22
N TYR A 36 7.09 -1.55 -6.81
CA TYR A 36 6.60 -0.21 -7.10
C TYR A 36 5.10 -0.10 -6.84
N PRO A 37 4.54 1.09 -6.64
CA PRO A 37 3.09 1.28 -6.51
C PRO A 37 2.35 0.83 -7.77
N VAL A 38 1.33 -0.03 -7.64
CA VAL A 38 0.55 -0.56 -8.78
C VAL A 38 -0.71 0.23 -9.10
N SER A 39 -1.07 1.19 -8.25
CA SER A 39 -2.25 2.02 -8.45
C SER A 39 -1.90 3.48 -8.32
N ASP A 40 -2.46 4.28 -9.21
CA ASP A 40 -2.40 5.75 -9.14
C ASP A 40 -3.19 6.31 -7.94
N GLU A 41 -4.10 5.52 -7.37
CA GLU A 41 -4.98 5.94 -6.27
C GLU A 41 -4.48 5.41 -4.93
N ALA A 42 -3.97 6.32 -4.09
CA ALA A 42 -3.80 6.07 -2.67
C ALA A 42 -5.16 6.07 -1.95
N VAL A 43 -5.32 5.16 -0.98
CA VAL A 43 -6.45 5.23 -0.04
C VAL A 43 -6.03 6.04 1.17
N THR A 44 -6.90 6.93 1.64
CA THR A 44 -6.67 7.72 2.87
C THR A 44 -7.73 7.45 3.93
N SER A 45 -7.28 7.24 5.16
CA SER A 45 -8.14 7.11 6.33
C SER A 45 -7.44 7.54 7.62
N GLY A 46 -8.08 8.41 8.40
CA GLY A 46 -7.61 8.78 9.74
C GLY A 46 -6.21 9.39 9.79
N GLY A 47 -5.79 10.13 8.76
CA GLY A 47 -4.41 10.67 8.65
C GLY A 47 -3.39 9.64 8.17
N VAL A 48 -3.84 8.50 7.65
CA VAL A 48 -2.97 7.48 7.10
C VAL A 48 -3.18 7.38 5.59
N VAL A 49 -2.08 7.25 4.85
CA VAL A 49 -2.06 7.06 3.39
C VAL A 49 -1.59 5.64 3.09
N TYR A 50 -2.29 4.94 2.20
CA TYR A 50 -2.02 3.56 1.83
C TYR A 50 -1.81 3.42 0.32
N PHE A 51 -0.74 2.75 -0.08
CA PHE A 51 -0.44 2.37 -1.46
C PHE A 51 -0.35 0.85 -1.59
N LEU A 52 -0.94 0.30 -2.63
CA LEU A 52 -0.70 -1.10 -3.01
C LEU A 52 0.58 -1.17 -3.84
N LEU A 53 1.46 -2.11 -3.51
CA LEU A 53 2.71 -2.37 -4.22
C LEU A 53 2.61 -3.61 -5.12
N SER A 54 3.50 -3.73 -6.10
CA SER A 54 3.53 -4.79 -7.12
C SER A 54 3.79 -6.19 -6.62
N ASN A 55 4.19 -6.33 -5.36
CA ASN A 55 4.41 -7.59 -4.67
C ASN A 55 3.28 -7.93 -3.68
N ASP A 56 2.09 -7.34 -3.85
CA ASP A 56 0.94 -7.53 -2.96
C ASP A 56 1.24 -7.15 -1.49
N THR A 57 2.12 -6.18 -1.28
CA THR A 57 2.27 -5.51 0.03
C THR A 57 1.64 -4.13 0.00
N ILE A 58 1.29 -3.63 1.17
CA ILE A 58 0.69 -2.32 1.37
C ILE A 58 1.71 -1.45 2.08
N LEU A 59 2.10 -0.36 1.43
CA LEU A 59 2.87 0.71 2.06
C LEU A 59 1.93 1.65 2.79
N ARG A 60 2.08 1.72 4.12
CA ARG A 60 1.29 2.57 5.00
C ARG A 60 2.16 3.73 5.49
N PHE A 61 1.70 4.96 5.31
CA PHE A 61 2.29 6.18 5.90
C PHE A 61 1.36 6.79 6.93
N ASP A 62 1.86 7.05 8.12
CA ASP A 62 1.18 7.84 9.13
C ASP A 62 1.66 9.30 9.07
N ILE A 63 0.78 10.23 8.68
CA ILE A 63 1.20 11.63 8.49
C ILE A 63 1.45 12.37 9.81
N TYR A 64 1.01 11.81 10.95
CA TYR A 64 1.17 12.43 12.25
C TYR A 64 2.44 11.95 12.95
N SER A 65 2.74 10.66 12.91
CA SER A 65 4.00 10.13 13.45
C SER A 65 5.17 10.22 12.47
N GLU A 66 4.90 10.49 11.19
CA GLU A 66 5.90 10.53 10.11
C GLU A 66 6.63 9.18 9.91
N GLU A 67 5.93 8.08 10.20
CA GLU A 67 6.44 6.73 10.06
C GLU A 67 5.79 5.98 8.91
N HIS A 68 6.54 5.06 8.30
CA HIS A 68 6.00 4.11 7.33
C HIS A 68 6.24 2.67 7.77
N ILE A 69 5.32 1.80 7.37
CA ILE A 69 5.46 0.35 7.52
C ILE A 69 4.96 -0.37 6.27
N LEU A 70 5.45 -1.58 6.06
CA LEU A 70 4.91 -2.52 5.07
C LEU A 70 3.98 -3.51 5.77
N ILE A 71 2.78 -3.67 5.20
CA ILE A 71 1.76 -4.61 5.66
C ILE A 71 1.54 -5.63 4.56
N PHE A 72 1.51 -6.91 4.89
CA PHE A 72 1.17 -7.96 3.93
C PHE A 72 -0.33 -7.94 3.66
N THR A 73 -0.74 -8.08 2.39
CA THR A 73 -2.14 -8.34 2.09
C THR A 73 -2.56 -9.69 2.69
N PRO A 74 -3.80 -9.82 3.17
CA PRO A 74 -4.29 -11.09 3.69
C PRO A 74 -4.22 -12.17 2.60
N SER A 75 -3.68 -13.34 2.95
CA SER A 75 -3.75 -14.49 2.07
C SER A 75 -5.18 -15.04 2.03
N PRO A 76 -5.70 -15.43 0.87
CA PRO A 76 -7.00 -16.08 0.80
C PRO A 76 -6.99 -17.45 1.51
N ILE A 77 -8.15 -17.84 2.05
CA ILE A 77 -8.34 -19.12 2.77
C ILE A 77 -8.41 -20.32 1.81
N ASN A 78 -8.82 -20.08 0.56
CA ASN A 78 -8.94 -21.09 -0.50
C ASN A 78 -7.87 -20.89 -1.58
N ASP A 79 -7.85 -21.75 -2.61
CA ASP A 79 -7.10 -21.60 -3.86
C ASP A 79 -7.58 -20.40 -4.72
N PHE A 80 -7.83 -19.26 -4.08
CA PHE A 80 -8.20 -18.03 -4.74
C PHE A 80 -6.95 -17.45 -5.42
N LYS A 81 -6.94 -17.51 -6.75
CA LYS A 81 -5.90 -16.89 -7.56
C LYS A 81 -6.36 -15.50 -7.99
N PRO A 82 -5.82 -14.43 -7.39
CA PRO A 82 -6.22 -13.07 -7.74
C PRO A 82 -5.77 -12.76 -9.18
N TYR A 83 -6.70 -12.27 -9.99
CA TYR A 83 -6.43 -11.71 -11.33
C TYR A 83 -6.18 -10.20 -11.23
N ALA A 84 -6.93 -9.51 -10.38
CA ALA A 84 -6.80 -8.09 -10.15
C ALA A 84 -7.12 -7.73 -8.70
N SER A 85 -6.35 -6.81 -8.15
CA SER A 85 -6.49 -6.36 -6.77
C SER A 85 -6.33 -4.85 -6.65
N ARG A 86 -7.01 -4.25 -5.68
CA ARG A 86 -6.88 -2.82 -5.34
C ARG A 86 -7.21 -2.57 -3.88
N LEU A 87 -6.73 -1.44 -3.38
CA LEU A 87 -7.22 -0.90 -2.11
C LEU A 87 -8.53 -0.17 -2.33
N ILE A 88 -9.40 -0.23 -1.32
CA ILE A 88 -10.67 0.48 -1.28
C ILE A 88 -10.84 1.12 0.09
N LYS A 89 -11.68 2.17 0.15
CA LYS A 89 -12.17 2.69 1.43
C LYS A 89 -13.52 2.05 1.73
N PHE A 90 -13.59 1.28 2.81
CA PHE A 90 -14.79 0.56 3.22
C PHE A 90 -15.26 1.04 4.60
N HIS A 91 -16.37 1.77 4.67
CA HIS A 91 -16.88 2.38 5.91
C HIS A 91 -15.82 3.17 6.69
N GLY A 92 -15.02 3.96 5.98
CA GLY A 92 -13.94 4.75 6.57
C GLY A 92 -12.70 3.93 6.94
N LYS A 93 -12.69 2.60 6.78
CA LYS A 93 -11.54 1.73 7.02
C LYS A 93 -10.82 1.41 5.72
N LEU A 94 -9.58 0.94 5.83
CA LEU A 94 -8.87 0.35 4.71
C LEU A 94 -9.52 -1.00 4.37
N GLY A 95 -9.81 -1.21 3.09
CA GLY A 95 -10.17 -2.50 2.54
C GLY A 95 -9.20 -2.90 1.43
N TYR A 96 -9.03 -4.21 1.27
CA TYR A 96 -8.40 -4.82 0.10
C TYR A 96 -9.50 -5.55 -0.67
N PHE A 97 -9.58 -5.30 -1.96
CA PHE A 97 -10.54 -5.93 -2.86
C PHE A 97 -9.78 -6.71 -3.92
N SER A 98 -10.19 -7.95 -4.15
CA SER A 98 -9.61 -8.78 -5.19
C SER A 98 -10.68 -9.56 -5.96
N ILE A 99 -10.40 -9.82 -7.24
CA ILE A 99 -11.22 -10.61 -8.14
C ILE A 99 -10.38 -11.79 -8.64
N SER A 100 -10.94 -13.00 -8.61
CA SER A 100 -10.31 -14.18 -9.21
C SER A 100 -10.71 -14.39 -10.68
N GLU A 101 -9.95 -15.24 -11.37
CA GLU A 101 -10.29 -15.70 -12.74
C GLU A 101 -11.65 -16.39 -12.80
N ASP A 102 -12.06 -17.09 -11.74
CA ASP A 102 -13.37 -17.74 -11.61
C ASP A 102 -14.52 -16.76 -11.23
N HIS A 103 -14.29 -15.46 -11.41
CA HIS A 103 -15.25 -14.39 -11.11
C HIS A 103 -15.69 -14.31 -9.63
N LEU A 104 -14.88 -14.82 -8.69
CA LEU A 104 -15.14 -14.64 -7.27
C LEU A 104 -14.61 -13.29 -6.81
N TRP A 105 -15.40 -12.59 -5.99
CA TRP A 105 -15.01 -11.32 -5.39
C TRP A 105 -14.72 -11.54 -3.91
N ALA A 106 -13.59 -11.02 -3.46
CA ALA A 106 -13.19 -11.07 -2.06
C ALA A 106 -12.88 -9.66 -1.54
N ILE A 107 -13.41 -9.36 -0.36
CA ILE A 107 -13.16 -8.11 0.36
C ILE A 107 -12.60 -8.46 1.73
N TRP A 108 -11.47 -7.86 2.05
CA TRP A 108 -10.89 -7.91 3.38
C TRP A 108 -10.89 -6.50 3.96
N VAL A 109 -11.34 -6.37 5.21
CA VAL A 109 -11.38 -5.08 5.90
C VAL A 109 -10.32 -5.09 6.98
N PHE A 110 -9.42 -4.13 6.92
CA PHE A 110 -8.42 -3.96 7.96
C PHE A 110 -9.08 -3.33 9.19
N ILE A 111 -9.13 -4.07 10.29
CA ILE A 111 -9.66 -3.60 11.57
C ILE A 111 -8.46 -3.31 12.46
N GLN A 112 -8.15 -2.03 12.65
CA GLN A 112 -7.28 -1.61 13.75
C GLN A 112 -8.12 -1.65 15.03
N ASN A 113 -7.67 -2.44 16.01
CA ASN A 113 -8.21 -2.45 17.37
C ASN A 113 -7.63 -1.31 18.19
#